data_AF-A0A958Q5I5-F1
#
_entry.id   AF-A0A958Q5I5-F1
#
_cell.length_a   1.000
_cell.length_b   1.000
_cell.length_c   1.000
_cell.angle_alpha   90.00
_cell.angle_beta   90.00
_cell.angle_gamma   90.00
#
_symmetry.space_group_name_H-M   'P 1'
#
loop_
_entity.id
_entity.type
_entity.pdbx_description
1 polymer ?
#
loop_
_entity_poly.entity_id
_entity_poly.type
_entity_poly.pdbx_seq_one_letter_code
_entity_poly.pdbx_strand_id
1 'polypeptide(L)'
;MSVPPRVLFLFLFFVFSLPSVLLAKPADSSPHKGVYKWQDENGVVHFTTEKPFQEAKPVELPKLMRGEVKLVKRNLISCSNHGGTDCEAGPDTDGSVICRDGFRKAHTRYRLSCHSPKLSITHVSDLTSGGSFSVIVRNEKSVKASNPAVLYRPGDGKEFQLNGPDSIEPFGLAEFFFEPKDVDAPFIKATLADLDVKCANCS
;
A
#
# COMPACT_ATOMS: atom_id res chain seq x y z
N MET A 1 39.17 -23.08 48.39
CA MET A 1 38.93 -21.69 48.85
C MET A 1 39.96 -20.79 48.19
N SER A 2 39.57 -19.97 47.22
CA SER A 2 40.40 -18.90 46.66
C SER A 2 39.51 -18.01 45.79
N VAL A 3 39.07 -16.90 46.36
CA VAL A 3 38.40 -15.80 45.65
C VAL A 3 39.48 -14.85 45.15
N PRO A 4 39.49 -14.44 43.87
CA PRO A 4 40.18 -13.22 43.47
C PRO A 4 39.20 -12.06 43.21
N PRO A 5 39.68 -10.82 43.29
CA PRO A 5 38.90 -9.66 43.68
C PRO A 5 38.65 -8.64 42.55
N ARG A 6 37.55 -7.90 42.71
CA ARG A 6 37.35 -6.47 42.43
C ARG A 6 38.20 -5.77 41.35
N VAL A 7 37.53 -5.30 40.30
CA VAL A 7 37.78 -4.01 39.63
C VAL A 7 36.41 -3.52 39.13
N LEU A 8 35.63 -2.74 39.89
CA LEU A 8 35.72 -1.28 40.04
C LEU A 8 36.04 -0.53 38.73
N PHE A 9 35.05 -0.39 37.86
CA PHE A 9 35.00 0.72 36.90
C PHE A 9 33.61 1.35 36.91
N LEU A 10 33.50 2.36 37.76
CA LEU A 10 32.39 3.30 37.90
C LEU A 10 32.81 4.54 37.11
N PHE A 11 32.37 4.65 35.86
CA PHE A 11 32.45 5.84 35.00
C PHE A 11 31.10 5.86 34.27
N LEU A 12 30.06 6.61 34.68
CA LEU A 12 30.00 8.05 34.93
C LEU A 12 30.37 8.85 33.68
N PHE A 13 29.70 8.60 32.54
CA PHE A 13 29.59 9.54 31.41
C PHE A 13 28.51 9.05 30.44
N PHE A 14 27.32 9.64 30.50
CA PHE A 14 26.42 9.91 29.37
C PHE A 14 25.33 10.81 29.95
N VAL A 15 25.68 12.05 30.28
CA VAL A 15 25.37 13.21 29.41
C VAL A 15 23.92 13.14 28.96
N PHE A 16 23.09 13.84 29.73
CA PHE A 16 21.77 14.35 29.37
C PHE A 16 21.64 14.60 27.86
N SER A 17 21.11 13.62 27.12
CA SER A 17 20.46 13.91 25.86
C SER A 17 19.12 14.54 26.22
N LEU A 18 19.11 15.87 26.34
CA LEU A 18 17.86 16.62 26.26
C LEU A 18 17.11 16.07 25.03
N PRO A 19 15.88 15.53 25.17
CA PRO A 19 15.03 15.44 24.01
C PRO A 19 14.85 16.90 23.58
N SER A 20 15.48 17.27 22.46
CA SER A 20 15.01 18.38 21.66
C SER A 20 13.59 18.00 21.26
N VAL A 21 12.66 18.31 22.16
CA VAL A 21 11.26 18.50 21.86
C VAL A 21 11.29 19.58 20.80
N LEU A 22 11.35 19.15 19.55
CA LEU A 22 10.95 19.94 18.42
C LEU A 22 9.55 20.40 18.80
N LEU A 23 9.48 21.63 19.33
CA LEU A 23 8.30 22.46 19.26
C LEU A 23 8.00 22.53 17.76
N ALA A 24 7.28 21.53 17.26
CA ALA A 24 6.41 21.72 16.12
C ALA A 24 5.52 22.88 16.54
N LYS A 25 5.88 24.09 16.08
CA LYS A 25 4.95 25.21 16.08
C LYS A 25 3.66 24.60 15.56
N PRO A 26 2.55 24.63 16.32
CA PRO A 26 1.28 24.23 15.77
C PRO A 26 1.18 24.97 14.45
N ALA A 27 1.01 24.22 13.34
CA ALA A 27 0.73 24.85 12.07
C ALA A 27 -0.43 25.78 12.37
N ASP A 28 -0.17 27.09 12.39
CA ASP A 28 -1.18 28.09 12.63
C ASP A 28 -2.25 27.72 11.62
N SER A 29 -3.37 27.19 12.13
CA SER A 29 -4.59 27.02 11.37
C SER A 29 -5.08 28.44 11.15
N SER A 30 -4.37 29.15 10.27
CA SER A 30 -4.58 30.55 10.01
C SER A 30 -6.05 30.63 9.64
N PRO A 31 -6.87 31.37 10.41
CA PRO A 31 -8.30 31.47 10.12
C PRO A 31 -8.41 31.83 8.65
N HIS A 32 -9.14 31.01 7.89
CA HIS A 32 -9.24 31.08 6.43
C HIS A 32 -9.15 32.54 5.98
N LYS A 33 -8.00 32.94 5.41
CA LYS A 33 -7.80 34.30 4.92
C LYS A 33 -8.93 34.54 3.94
N GLY A 34 -9.83 35.47 4.27
CA GLY A 34 -11.01 35.74 3.47
C GLY A 34 -10.62 35.94 2.01
N VAL A 35 -11.36 35.37 1.08
CA VAL A 35 -11.13 35.61 -0.35
C VAL A 35 -11.68 37.00 -0.67
N TYR A 36 -10.92 37.81 -1.38
CA TYR A 36 -11.32 39.15 -1.84
C TYR A 36 -11.64 39.09 -3.33
N LYS A 37 -12.65 39.86 -3.73
CA LYS A 37 -13.05 40.05 -5.13
C LYS A 37 -12.81 41.51 -5.50
N TRP A 38 -12.14 41.76 -6.62
CA TRP A 38 -11.98 43.11 -7.17
C TRP A 38 -12.09 43.09 -8.69
N GLN A 39 -12.28 44.25 -9.31
CA GLN A 39 -12.41 44.40 -10.75
C GLN A 39 -11.35 45.39 -11.23
N ASP A 40 -10.61 45.05 -12.28
CA ASP A 40 -9.60 45.93 -12.85
C ASP A 40 -10.19 46.99 -13.79
N GLU A 41 -9.32 47.86 -14.32
CA GLU A 41 -9.70 48.94 -15.23
C GLU A 41 -10.36 48.45 -16.53
N ASN A 42 -10.10 47.19 -16.93
CA ASN A 42 -10.69 46.56 -18.10
C ASN A 42 -12.00 45.84 -17.80
N GLY A 43 -12.47 45.87 -16.55
CA GLY A 43 -13.70 45.21 -16.13
C GLY A 43 -13.52 43.71 -15.82
N VAL A 44 -12.31 43.18 -15.72
CA VAL A 44 -12.08 41.76 -15.40
C VAL A 44 -12.15 41.54 -13.89
N VAL A 45 -12.89 40.51 -13.47
CA VAL A 45 -13.07 40.14 -12.06
C VAL A 45 -11.94 39.20 -11.62
N HIS A 46 -11.24 39.59 -10.55
CA HIS A 46 -10.16 38.83 -9.95
C HIS A 46 -10.51 38.38 -8.53
N PHE A 47 -9.99 37.21 -8.13
CA PHE A 47 -10.12 36.68 -6.77
C PHE A 47 -8.73 36.46 -6.17
N THR A 48 -8.50 36.91 -4.94
CA THR A 48 -7.22 36.77 -4.25
C THR A 48 -7.41 36.51 -2.76
N THR A 49 -6.46 35.84 -2.12
CA THR A 49 -6.42 35.64 -0.66
C THR A 49 -5.67 36.76 0.07
N GLU A 50 -5.02 37.65 -0.68
CA GLU A 50 -4.36 38.85 -0.18
C GLU A 50 -5.25 40.07 -0.37
N LYS A 51 -5.20 41.01 0.57
CA LYS A 51 -6.09 42.19 0.56
C LYS A 51 -5.61 43.18 -0.51
N PRO A 52 -6.34 43.38 -1.63
CA PRO A 52 -5.84 44.17 -2.76
C PRO A 52 -5.81 45.69 -2.48
N PHE A 53 -6.66 46.18 -1.59
CA PHE A 53 -6.69 47.58 -1.13
C PHE A 53 -7.23 47.66 0.30
N GLN A 54 -6.92 48.73 1.04
CA GLN A 54 -7.19 48.84 2.48
C GLN A 54 -8.67 48.69 2.85
N GLU A 55 -9.59 49.02 1.94
CA GLU A 55 -11.04 48.96 2.17
C GLU A 55 -11.68 47.66 1.62
N ALA A 56 -10.89 46.76 1.03
CA ALA A 56 -11.41 45.51 0.47
C ALA A 56 -12.02 44.65 1.57
N LYS A 57 -13.29 44.26 1.40
CA LYS A 57 -14.00 43.35 2.29
C LYS A 57 -13.91 41.93 1.72
N PRO A 58 -13.69 40.91 2.58
CA PRO A 58 -13.82 39.52 2.16
C PRO A 58 -15.17 39.27 1.49
N VAL A 59 -15.17 38.58 0.36
CA VAL A 59 -16.39 38.11 -0.29
C VAL A 59 -16.77 36.76 0.32
N GLU A 60 -18.04 36.59 0.66
CA GLU A 60 -18.57 35.27 0.99
C GLU A 60 -18.66 34.49 -0.33
N LEU A 61 -17.78 33.50 -0.49
CA LEU A 61 -17.85 32.62 -1.65
C LEU A 61 -19.19 31.89 -1.62
N PRO A 62 -19.86 31.72 -2.78
CA PRO A 62 -21.03 30.86 -2.84
C PRO A 62 -20.64 29.51 -2.24
N LYS A 63 -21.46 29.00 -1.30
CA LYS A 63 -21.23 27.68 -0.73
C LYS A 63 -21.04 26.73 -1.89
N LEU A 64 -19.92 26.00 -1.90
CA LEU A 64 -19.74 24.85 -2.78
C LEU A 64 -20.79 23.82 -2.35
N MET A 65 -22.04 24.04 -2.76
CA MET A 65 -22.98 22.96 -2.87
C MET A 65 -22.27 22.00 -3.81
N ARG A 66 -22.08 20.74 -3.39
CA ARG A 66 -21.88 19.67 -4.37
C ARG A 66 -23.03 19.85 -5.32
N GLY A 67 -22.79 20.54 -6.44
CA GLY A 67 -23.82 20.75 -7.43
C GLY A 67 -24.39 19.37 -7.69
N GLU A 68 -25.69 19.28 -7.89
CA GLU A 68 -26.27 18.12 -8.53
C GLU A 68 -25.73 18.06 -9.97
N VAL A 69 -24.42 17.88 -10.11
CA VAL A 69 -23.78 17.41 -11.30
C VAL A 69 -24.33 16.00 -11.39
N LYS A 70 -25.46 15.87 -12.08
CA LYS A 70 -25.96 14.60 -12.57
C LYS A 70 -24.90 14.13 -13.55
N LEU A 71 -23.87 13.49 -13.00
CA LEU A 71 -22.93 12.73 -13.79
C LEU A 71 -23.79 11.73 -14.54
N VAL A 72 -23.87 11.91 -15.86
CA VAL A 72 -24.61 10.98 -16.72
C VAL A 72 -24.04 9.61 -16.40
N LYS A 73 -24.86 8.74 -15.79
CA LYS A 73 -24.45 7.39 -15.42
C LYS A 73 -24.15 6.66 -16.72
N ARG A 74 -22.89 6.64 -17.13
CA ARG A 74 -22.46 5.82 -18.26
C ARG A 74 -22.55 4.38 -17.80
N ASN A 75 -23.30 3.57 -18.54
CA ASN A 75 -23.30 2.12 -18.35
C ASN A 75 -21.96 1.60 -18.87
N LEU A 76 -20.99 1.48 -17.96
CA LEU A 76 -19.68 0.94 -18.28
C LEU A 76 -19.81 -0.58 -18.37
N ILE A 77 -19.67 -1.11 -19.57
CA ILE A 77 -19.64 -2.56 -19.77
C ILE A 77 -18.33 -3.07 -19.16
N SER A 78 -18.43 -4.07 -18.28
CA SER A 78 -17.30 -4.66 -17.57
C SER A 78 -17.27 -6.16 -17.80
N CYS A 79 -16.12 -6.79 -17.57
CA CYS A 79 -15.99 -8.24 -17.73
C CYS A 79 -16.68 -9.09 -16.66
N SER A 80 -17.36 -8.48 -15.66
CA SER A 80 -17.98 -9.22 -14.56
C SER A 80 -19.01 -10.24 -15.03
N ASN A 81 -19.75 -9.93 -16.10
CA ASN A 81 -20.72 -10.86 -16.71
C ASN A 81 -20.12 -11.74 -17.82
N HIS A 82 -18.81 -11.61 -18.07
CA HIS A 82 -18.07 -12.23 -19.16
C HIS A 82 -16.94 -13.15 -18.64
N GLY A 83 -17.13 -13.70 -17.43
CA GLY A 83 -16.15 -14.59 -16.79
C GLY A 83 -14.92 -13.88 -16.23
N GLY A 84 -14.87 -12.55 -16.25
CA GLY A 84 -13.74 -11.76 -15.77
C GLY A 84 -12.76 -11.37 -16.86
N THR A 85 -11.75 -10.60 -16.47
CA THR A 85 -10.72 -10.07 -17.36
C THR A 85 -9.72 -11.15 -17.75
N ASP A 86 -9.45 -11.27 -19.05
CA ASP A 86 -8.39 -12.11 -19.61
C ASP A 86 -7.17 -11.25 -19.93
N CYS A 87 -6.15 -11.36 -19.09
CA CYS A 87 -4.91 -10.62 -19.28
C CYS A 87 -3.95 -11.29 -20.26
N GLU A 88 -4.15 -12.58 -20.57
CA GLU A 88 -3.32 -13.35 -21.50
C GLU A 88 -3.71 -13.04 -22.96
N ALA A 89 -4.98 -12.72 -23.20
CA ALA A 89 -5.47 -12.26 -24.51
C ALA A 89 -4.84 -10.93 -24.97
N GLY A 90 -4.19 -10.20 -24.07
CA GLY A 90 -3.61 -8.88 -24.35
C GLY A 90 -4.67 -7.76 -24.39
N PRO A 91 -4.25 -6.53 -24.75
CA PRO A 91 -5.18 -5.42 -24.90
C PRO A 91 -6.06 -5.56 -26.16
N ASP A 92 -7.32 -5.13 -26.07
CA ASP A 92 -8.19 -4.94 -27.23
C ASP A 92 -7.70 -3.76 -28.10
N THR A 93 -8.30 -3.57 -29.28
CA THR A 93 -7.91 -2.54 -30.26
C THR A 93 -7.95 -1.12 -29.69
N ASP A 94 -8.82 -0.85 -28.72
CA ASP A 94 -8.95 0.44 -28.04
C ASP A 94 -8.11 0.55 -26.74
N GLY A 95 -7.30 -0.46 -26.42
CA GLY A 95 -6.49 -0.55 -25.20
C GLY A 95 -7.27 -1.00 -23.95
N SER A 96 -8.52 -1.43 -24.11
CA SER A 96 -9.28 -2.09 -23.04
C SER A 96 -8.85 -3.54 -22.84
N VAL A 97 -9.39 -4.17 -21.81
CA VAL A 97 -9.23 -5.61 -21.59
C VAL A 97 -10.17 -6.42 -22.48
N ILE A 98 -9.72 -7.61 -22.88
CA ILE A 98 -10.59 -8.65 -23.42
C ILE A 98 -11.09 -9.49 -22.24
N CYS A 99 -12.35 -9.91 -22.27
CA CYS A 99 -12.90 -10.78 -21.23
C CYS A 99 -12.66 -12.26 -21.55
N ARG A 100 -12.79 -13.16 -20.56
CA ARG A 100 -12.51 -14.60 -20.72
C ARG A 100 -13.38 -15.32 -21.76
N ASP A 101 -14.58 -14.83 -22.01
CA ASP A 101 -15.46 -15.35 -23.06
C ASP A 101 -15.15 -14.77 -24.45
N GLY A 102 -14.10 -13.95 -24.57
CA GLY A 102 -13.72 -13.26 -25.80
C GLY A 102 -14.41 -11.92 -26.03
N PHE A 103 -15.26 -11.45 -25.10
CA PHE A 103 -15.92 -10.14 -25.23
C PHE A 103 -14.90 -8.99 -25.31
N ARG A 104 -15.16 -8.08 -26.25
CA ARG A 104 -14.35 -6.90 -26.58
C ARG A 104 -15.10 -5.61 -26.23
N LYS A 105 -14.42 -4.47 -26.18
CA LYS A 105 -14.98 -3.16 -25.78
C LYS A 105 -15.41 -3.08 -24.31
N ALA A 106 -14.74 -3.83 -23.43
CA ALA A 106 -14.86 -3.57 -22.00
C ALA A 106 -14.39 -2.13 -21.72
N HIS A 107 -14.99 -1.43 -20.76
CA HIS A 107 -14.51 -0.08 -20.46
C HIS A 107 -13.15 -0.10 -19.71
N THR A 108 -12.88 -1.21 -19.01
CA THR A 108 -11.70 -1.37 -18.17
C THR A 108 -10.42 -1.36 -19.01
N ARG A 109 -9.46 -0.51 -18.64
CA ARG A 109 -8.16 -0.39 -19.34
C ARG A 109 -7.25 -1.56 -19.00
N TYR A 110 -6.61 -2.14 -20.02
CA TYR A 110 -5.67 -3.26 -19.86
C TYR A 110 -4.55 -2.93 -18.88
N ARG A 111 -3.91 -1.77 -19.06
CA ARG A 111 -2.81 -1.31 -18.20
C ARG A 111 -3.17 -1.16 -16.72
N LEU A 112 -4.45 -0.98 -16.38
CA LEU A 112 -4.87 -0.85 -14.98
C LEU A 112 -5.25 -2.18 -14.35
N SER A 113 -5.62 -3.18 -15.15
CA SER A 113 -6.13 -4.46 -14.65
C SER A 113 -5.16 -5.62 -14.80
N CYS A 114 -4.23 -5.51 -15.75
CA CYS A 114 -3.35 -6.61 -16.16
C CYS A 114 -1.85 -6.31 -15.97
N HIS A 115 -1.50 -5.21 -15.30
CA HIS A 115 -0.10 -4.82 -15.16
C HIS A 115 0.66 -5.62 -14.10
N SER A 116 -0.03 -6.17 -13.11
CA SER A 116 0.61 -6.95 -12.05
C SER A 116 -0.35 -7.95 -11.40
N PRO A 117 0.16 -9.11 -10.98
CA PRO A 117 -0.53 -10.00 -10.06
C PRO A 117 -0.77 -9.29 -8.73
N LYS A 118 -1.76 -9.78 -7.97
CA LYS A 118 -1.98 -9.36 -6.59
C LYS A 118 -2.01 -10.61 -5.73
N LEU A 119 -1.01 -10.77 -4.87
CA LEU A 119 -0.90 -11.93 -3.99
C LEU A 119 -1.49 -11.59 -2.62
N SER A 120 -2.20 -12.54 -2.01
CA SER A 120 -2.72 -12.43 -0.65
C SER A 120 -2.51 -13.72 0.13
N ILE A 121 -2.15 -13.60 1.40
CA ILE A 121 -2.04 -14.74 2.31
C ILE A 121 -3.45 -15.13 2.75
N THR A 122 -3.86 -16.36 2.48
CA THR A 122 -5.19 -16.86 2.85
C THR A 122 -5.18 -17.72 4.11
N HIS A 123 -4.06 -18.40 4.38
CA HIS A 123 -3.95 -19.29 5.53
C HIS A 123 -2.49 -19.39 6.00
N VAL A 124 -2.31 -19.51 7.32
CA VAL A 124 -1.04 -19.82 7.97
C VAL A 124 -1.31 -21.03 8.86
N SER A 125 -0.59 -22.13 8.62
CA SER A 125 -0.77 -23.36 9.39
C SER A 125 -0.37 -23.16 10.85
N ASP A 126 -0.76 -24.09 11.71
CA ASP A 126 -0.20 -24.17 13.04
C ASP A 126 1.29 -24.57 12.99
N LEU A 127 2.02 -24.18 14.03
CA LEU A 127 3.42 -24.53 14.21
C LEU A 127 3.51 -26.01 14.58
N THR A 128 4.32 -26.76 13.84
CA THR A 128 4.60 -28.17 14.17
C THR A 128 5.54 -28.26 15.37
N SER A 129 5.66 -29.46 15.98
CA SER A 129 6.63 -29.71 17.05
C SER A 129 8.09 -29.46 16.64
N GLY A 130 8.38 -29.53 15.33
CA GLY A 130 9.68 -29.22 14.75
C GLY A 130 9.89 -27.73 14.43
N GLY A 131 8.93 -26.85 14.73
CA GLY A 131 9.04 -25.42 14.43
C GLY A 131 8.73 -25.05 12.97
N SER A 132 8.36 -26.01 12.13
CA SER A 132 7.93 -25.75 10.75
C SER A 132 6.47 -25.29 10.69
N PHE A 133 6.13 -24.49 9.69
CA PHE A 133 4.76 -24.12 9.33
C PHE A 133 4.65 -23.85 7.83
N SER A 134 3.43 -23.83 7.28
CA SER A 134 3.16 -23.47 5.90
C SER A 134 2.25 -22.26 5.77
N VAL A 135 2.37 -21.56 4.64
CA VAL A 135 1.61 -20.37 4.28
C VAL A 135 0.97 -20.59 2.92
N ILE A 136 -0.35 -20.46 2.84
CA ILE A 136 -1.09 -20.53 1.58
C ILE A 136 -1.25 -19.12 1.03
N VAL A 137 -0.75 -18.91 -0.18
CA VAL A 137 -0.83 -17.65 -0.92
C VAL A 137 -1.73 -17.82 -2.12
N ARG A 138 -2.67 -16.88 -2.31
CA ARG A 138 -3.58 -16.82 -3.44
C ARG A 138 -3.19 -15.67 -4.37
N ASN A 139 -3.23 -15.92 -5.67
CA ASN A 139 -3.25 -14.87 -6.67
C ASN A 139 -4.69 -14.39 -6.88
N GLU A 140 -4.97 -13.10 -6.69
CA GLU A 140 -6.31 -12.52 -6.85
C GLU A 140 -6.57 -11.98 -8.27
N LYS A 141 -5.60 -12.14 -9.18
CA LYS A 141 -5.65 -11.55 -10.53
C LYS A 141 -5.49 -12.61 -11.61
N SER A 142 -5.87 -12.23 -12.83
CA SER A 142 -5.70 -13.03 -14.04
C SER A 142 -4.30 -12.93 -14.65
N VAL A 143 -3.31 -12.45 -13.90
CA VAL A 143 -1.92 -12.32 -14.33
C VAL A 143 -1.08 -13.30 -13.54
N LYS A 144 -0.28 -14.12 -14.21
CA LYS A 144 0.64 -15.06 -13.55
C LYS A 144 1.66 -14.31 -12.67
N ALA A 145 1.84 -14.78 -11.44
CA ALA A 145 2.88 -14.27 -10.56
C ALA A 145 4.20 -15.01 -10.79
N SER A 146 5.27 -14.28 -11.04
CA SER A 146 6.60 -14.83 -11.34
C SER A 146 7.54 -14.67 -10.14
N ASN A 147 8.25 -15.73 -9.77
CA ASN A 147 9.15 -15.81 -8.61
C ASN A 147 8.52 -15.25 -7.33
N PRO A 148 7.37 -15.78 -6.89
CA PRO A 148 6.77 -15.39 -5.63
C PRO A 148 7.69 -15.79 -4.46
N ALA A 149 7.78 -14.94 -3.45
CA ALA A 149 8.54 -15.16 -2.24
C ALA A 149 7.72 -14.74 -1.04
N VAL A 150 7.66 -15.60 -0.02
CA VAL A 150 7.09 -15.26 1.29
C VAL A 150 8.25 -15.07 2.25
N LEU A 151 8.32 -13.90 2.86
CA LEU A 151 9.33 -13.51 3.82
C LEU A 151 8.69 -13.52 5.21
N TYR A 152 9.33 -14.20 6.15
CA TYR A 152 8.97 -14.25 7.55
C TYR A 152 9.95 -13.40 8.36
N ARG A 153 9.42 -12.40 9.06
CA ARG A 153 10.16 -11.48 9.94
C ARG A 153 9.61 -11.56 11.36
N PRO A 154 10.11 -12.49 12.20
CA PRO A 154 9.79 -12.48 13.62
C PRO A 154 10.27 -11.18 14.28
N GLY A 155 9.78 -10.89 15.49
CA GLY A 155 10.06 -9.63 16.19
C GLY A 155 11.54 -9.33 16.50
N ASP A 156 12.46 -10.25 16.21
CA ASP A 156 13.91 -10.06 16.29
C ASP A 156 14.50 -9.33 15.06
N GLY A 157 13.70 -9.13 14.02
CA GLY A 157 14.07 -8.42 12.80
C GLY A 157 14.88 -9.24 11.81
N LYS A 158 15.15 -10.53 12.09
CA LYS A 158 15.75 -11.43 11.10
C LYS A 158 14.71 -11.72 10.01
N GLU A 159 15.17 -11.94 8.77
CA GLU A 159 14.28 -12.27 7.65
C GLU A 159 14.58 -13.69 7.16
N PHE A 160 13.54 -14.51 7.06
CA PHE A 160 13.61 -15.87 6.56
C PHE A 160 12.71 -16.01 5.34
N GLN A 161 13.27 -16.45 4.21
CA GLN A 161 12.48 -16.75 3.02
C GLN A 161 11.94 -18.18 3.10
N LEU A 162 10.64 -18.34 2.90
CA LEU A 162 9.99 -19.65 2.82
C LEU A 162 10.25 -20.30 1.46
N ASN A 163 10.34 -21.62 1.45
CA ASN A 163 10.46 -22.41 0.23
C ASN A 163 9.09 -22.49 -0.45
N GLY A 164 9.00 -22.28 -1.76
CA GLY A 164 7.76 -22.39 -2.52
C GLY A 164 8.00 -22.51 -4.02
N PRO A 165 6.93 -22.51 -4.84
CA PRO A 165 7.06 -22.65 -6.29
C PRO A 165 7.56 -21.37 -6.96
N ASP A 166 8.18 -21.51 -8.13
CA ASP A 166 8.69 -20.37 -8.91
C ASP A 166 7.58 -19.53 -9.57
N SER A 167 6.33 -19.98 -9.53
CA SER A 167 5.20 -19.20 -10.06
C SER A 167 3.86 -19.58 -9.44
N ILE A 168 2.91 -18.63 -9.48
CA ILE A 168 1.50 -18.86 -9.13
C ILE A 168 0.63 -18.50 -10.33
N GLU A 169 -0.13 -19.47 -10.82
CA GLU A 169 -1.02 -19.29 -11.97
C GLU A 169 -2.11 -18.23 -11.70
N PRO A 170 -2.73 -17.65 -12.75
CA PRO A 170 -3.89 -16.79 -12.65
C PRO A 170 -4.97 -17.36 -11.74
N PHE A 171 -5.39 -16.60 -10.72
CA PHE A 171 -6.33 -17.04 -9.68
C PHE A 171 -5.94 -18.30 -8.89
N GLY A 172 -4.70 -18.76 -9.03
CA GLY A 172 -4.18 -19.98 -8.41
C GLY A 172 -3.85 -19.81 -6.92
N LEU A 173 -3.50 -20.94 -6.32
CA LEU A 173 -3.02 -21.07 -4.95
C LEU A 173 -1.63 -21.71 -4.97
N ALA A 174 -0.77 -21.29 -4.06
CA ALA A 174 0.52 -21.92 -3.82
C ALA A 174 0.76 -22.04 -2.31
N GLU A 175 1.45 -23.10 -1.93
CA GLU A 175 1.89 -23.33 -0.56
C GLU A 175 3.38 -23.05 -0.45
N PHE A 176 3.73 -22.31 0.61
CA PHE A 176 5.10 -21.98 0.98
C PHE A 176 5.40 -22.60 2.34
N PHE A 177 6.60 -23.13 2.51
CA PHE A 177 7.00 -23.86 3.71
C PHE A 177 8.17 -23.18 4.40
N PHE A 178 8.02 -22.95 5.69
CA PHE A 178 9.12 -22.59 6.57
C PHE A 178 9.69 -23.86 7.19
N GLU A 179 10.99 -24.10 6.96
CA GLU A 179 11.74 -25.17 7.61
C GLU A 179 12.94 -24.55 8.35
N PRO A 180 12.99 -24.65 9.69
CA PRO A 180 14.10 -24.12 10.46
C PRO A 180 15.38 -24.94 10.15
N LYS A 181 16.30 -24.36 9.37
CA LYS A 181 17.62 -24.96 9.08
C LYS A 181 18.67 -24.61 10.13
N ASP A 182 18.51 -23.47 10.77
CA ASP A 182 19.46 -22.93 11.75
C ASP A 182 18.94 -23.16 13.18
N VAL A 183 19.87 -23.40 14.11
CA VAL A 183 19.58 -23.56 15.55
C VAL A 183 18.92 -22.30 16.14
N ASP A 184 19.13 -21.14 15.50
CA ASP A 184 18.60 -19.85 15.92
C ASP A 184 17.20 -19.54 15.35
N ALA A 185 16.58 -20.46 14.61
CA ALA A 185 15.26 -20.23 14.04
C ALA A 185 14.19 -20.15 15.15
N PRO A 186 13.30 -19.14 15.14
CA PRO A 186 12.32 -18.97 16.20
C PRO A 186 11.22 -20.02 16.12
N PHE A 187 10.93 -20.64 17.26
CA PHE A 187 9.81 -21.56 17.45
C PHE A 187 8.53 -20.79 17.82
N ILE A 188 8.19 -19.79 17.02
CA ILE A 188 7.03 -18.91 17.26
C ILE A 188 6.10 -19.01 16.05
N LYS A 189 4.80 -19.18 16.31
CA LYS A 189 3.79 -19.18 15.25
C LYS A 189 3.79 -17.82 14.55
N ALA A 190 4.00 -17.81 13.24
CA ALA A 190 3.93 -16.59 12.45
C ALA A 190 2.51 -16.00 12.47
N THR A 191 2.43 -14.68 12.65
CA THR A 191 1.22 -13.90 12.43
C THR A 191 1.26 -13.25 11.05
N LEU A 192 0.12 -12.75 10.56
CA LEU A 192 0.07 -12.02 9.28
C LEU A 192 0.95 -10.77 9.28
N ALA A 193 1.22 -10.18 10.45
CA ALA A 193 2.10 -9.02 10.57
C ALA A 193 3.58 -9.37 10.39
N ASP A 194 3.94 -10.63 10.65
CA ASP A 194 5.30 -11.15 10.51
C ASP A 194 5.58 -11.63 9.07
N LEU A 195 4.59 -11.62 8.19
CA LEU A 195 4.67 -12.18 6.84
C LEU A 195 4.56 -11.08 5.78
N ASP A 196 5.44 -11.14 4.80
CA ASP A 196 5.47 -10.25 3.65
C ASP A 196 5.51 -11.10 2.37
N VAL A 197 4.74 -10.73 1.35
CA VAL A 197 4.67 -11.47 0.08
C VAL A 197 5.17 -10.58 -1.04
N LYS A 198 6.20 -11.05 -1.74
CA LYS A 198 6.81 -10.38 -2.88
C LYS A 198 6.70 -11.27 -4.12
N CYS A 199 6.78 -10.66 -5.30
CA CYS A 199 7.06 -11.39 -6.53
C CYS A 199 7.73 -10.46 -7.54
N ALA A 200 8.39 -11.02 -8.55
CA ALA A 200 9.20 -10.24 -9.51
C ALA A 200 8.37 -9.25 -10.33
N ASN A 201 7.10 -9.56 -10.60
CA ASN A 201 6.17 -8.70 -11.33
C ASN A 201 5.05 -8.11 -10.47
N CYS A 202 5.12 -8.25 -9.14
CA CYS A 202 4.19 -7.61 -8.20
C CYS A 202 4.55 -6.11 -8.10
N SER A 203 3.55 -5.23 -8.21
CA SER A 203 3.72 -3.77 -8.12
C SER A 203 2.97 -3.21 -6.92
#